data_AF-A0A7G9GLR0-F1
#
_entry.id   AF-A0A7G9GLR0-F1
#
_cell.length_a   1.000
_cell.length_b   1.000
_cell.length_c   1.000
_cell.angle_alpha   90.00
_cell.angle_beta   90.00
_cell.angle_gamma   90.00
#
_symmetry.space_group_name_H-M   'P 1'
#
loop_
_entity.id
_entity.type
_entity.pdbx_description
1 polymer ?
#
loop_
_entity_poly.entity_id
_entity_poly.type
_entity_poly.pdbx_seq_one_letter_code
_entity_poly.pdbx_strand_id
1 'polypeptide(L)' 'MKCYNCSIEKHREGAQYCYSCGCKLDEPNLCTNQECTNSKVENALPDNFAYCDRCGSKSSFLVKKYVKENDLPF' A
#
# COMPACT_ATOMS: atom_id res chain seq x y z
N MET A 1 7.41 -2.75 14.84
CA MET A 1 7.23 -2.52 13.39
C MET A 1 5.77 -2.76 13.00
N LYS A 2 5.17 -1.83 12.26
CA LYS A 2 3.76 -1.84 11.83
C LYS A 2 3.72 -2.07 10.30
N CYS A 3 2.81 -2.92 9.79
CA CYS A 3 2.59 -3.01 8.34
C CYS A 3 1.76 -1.81 7.93
N TYR A 4 2.31 -0.96 7.08
CA TYR A 4 1.62 0.20 6.54
C TYR A 4 0.37 -0.18 5.73
N ASN A 5 0.35 -1.36 5.10
CA ASN A 5 -0.80 -1.79 4.31
C ASN A 5 -2.04 -2.23 5.15
N CYS A 6 -1.86 -3.04 6.20
CA CYS A 6 -2.97 -3.60 7.00
C CYS A 6 -3.04 -3.09 8.44
N SER A 7 -2.15 -2.17 8.81
CA SER A 7 -2.02 -1.62 10.16
C SER A 7 -1.70 -2.63 11.27
N ILE A 8 -1.46 -3.91 10.94
CA ILE A 8 -1.09 -4.89 11.96
C ILE A 8 0.26 -4.54 12.57
N GLU A 9 0.36 -4.74 13.88
CA GLU A 9 1.54 -4.39 14.66
C GLU A 9 2.25 -5.65 15.15
N LYS A 10 3.32 -5.45 15.95
CA LYS A 10 4.06 -6.53 16.64
C LYS A 10 4.66 -7.58 15.69
N HIS A 11 5.15 -7.16 14.52
CA HIS A 11 6.00 -8.01 13.70
C HIS A 11 7.28 -8.38 14.46
N ARG A 12 7.74 -9.63 14.27
CA ARG A 12 9.02 -10.09 14.82
C ARG A 12 10.15 -9.18 14.36
N GLU A 13 11.12 -8.93 15.21
CA GLU A 13 12.34 -8.22 14.83
C GLU A 13 13.03 -8.92 13.64
N GLY A 14 13.39 -8.14 12.62
CA GLY A 14 13.93 -8.65 11.35
C GLY A 14 12.91 -9.19 10.35
N ALA A 15 11.60 -9.17 10.65
CA ALA A 15 10.57 -9.53 9.68
C ALA A 15 10.61 -8.58 8.46
N GLN A 16 10.66 -9.16 7.26
CA GLN A 16 10.63 -8.41 5.99
C GLN A 16 9.21 -8.27 5.43
N TYR A 17 8.33 -9.21 5.80
CA TYR A 17 6.97 -9.30 5.31
C TYR A 17 5.97 -9.36 6.47
N CYS A 18 4.79 -8.79 6.25
CA CYS A 18 3.65 -8.92 7.14
C CYS A 18 3.09 -10.34 7.10
N TYR A 19 3.01 -10.98 8.27
CA TYR A 19 2.47 -12.33 8.41
C TYR A 19 0.96 -12.41 8.12
N SER A 20 0.24 -11.28 8.15
CA SER A 20 -1.20 -11.25 7.92
C SER A 20 -1.59 -10.99 6.46
N CYS A 21 -0.86 -10.13 5.75
CA CYS A 21 -1.25 -9.72 4.39
C CYS A 21 -0.15 -9.94 3.33
N GLY A 22 1.03 -10.41 3.72
CA GLY A 22 2.15 -10.62 2.80
C GLY A 22 2.82 -9.34 2.29
N CYS A 23 2.40 -8.14 2.75
CA CYS A 23 3.04 -6.87 2.41
C CYS A 23 4.53 -6.89 2.81
N LYS A 24 5.45 -6.33 2.01
CA LYS A 24 6.75 -5.94 2.56
C LYS A 24 6.55 -4.82 3.57
N LEU A 25 7.19 -4.92 4.73
CA LEU A 25 7.00 -3.97 5.82
C LEU A 25 7.65 -2.62 5.55
N ASP A 26 8.73 -2.61 4.77
CA ASP A 26 9.51 -1.41 4.44
C ASP A 26 9.15 -0.81 3.09
N GLU A 27 8.07 -1.29 2.44
CA GLU A 27 7.70 -0.83 1.12
C GLU A 27 6.62 0.28 1.18
N PRO A 28 6.88 1.46 0.60
CA PRO A 28 5.93 2.57 0.63
C PRO A 28 4.71 2.32 -0.27
N ASN A 29 3.63 3.02 0.01
CA ASN A 29 2.46 3.05 -0.86
C ASN A 29 2.75 3.95 -2.07
N LEU A 30 2.69 3.42 -3.29
CA LEU A 30 3.04 4.16 -4.51
C LEU A 30 1.88 4.15 -5.49
N CYS A 31 1.76 5.18 -6.32
CA CYS A 31 0.83 5.15 -7.45
C CYS A 31 1.27 4.09 -8.46
N THR A 32 0.32 3.28 -8.95
CA THR A 32 0.65 2.26 -9.98
C THR A 32 0.86 2.85 -11.38
N ASN A 33 0.45 4.10 -11.60
CA ASN A 33 0.74 4.81 -12.85
C ASN A 33 2.17 5.36 -12.80
N GLN A 34 3.08 4.78 -13.57
CA GLN A 34 4.50 5.13 -13.59
C GLN A 34 4.77 6.58 -14.03
N GLU A 35 3.90 7.15 -14.86
CA GLU A 35 4.00 8.54 -15.31
C GLU A 35 3.56 9.55 -14.22
N CYS A 36 2.93 9.08 -13.15
CA CYS A 36 2.51 9.93 -12.03
C CYS A 36 3.69 10.24 -11.11
N THR A 37 3.77 11.47 -10.58
CA THR A 37 4.80 11.84 -9.59
C THR A 37 4.78 10.96 -8.34
N ASN A 38 3.60 10.48 -7.94
CA ASN A 38 3.39 9.62 -6.78
C ASN A 38 3.81 8.15 -7.04
N SER A 39 4.34 7.82 -8.22
CA SER A 39 4.98 6.52 -8.48
C SER A 39 6.38 6.42 -7.86
N LYS A 40 6.96 7.55 -7.46
CA LYS A 40 8.29 7.65 -6.85
C LYS A 40 8.19 7.63 -5.33
N VAL A 41 9.20 7.03 -4.69
CA VAL A 41 9.29 6.90 -3.22
C VAL A 41 9.23 8.24 -2.49
N GLU A 42 9.84 9.29 -3.07
CA GLU A 42 9.82 10.66 -2.53
C GLU A 42 8.41 11.28 -2.44
N ASN A 43 7.46 10.78 -3.23
CA ASN A 43 6.07 11.22 -3.26
C ASN A 43 5.12 10.06 -2.92
N ALA A 44 5.57 9.16 -2.03
CA ALA A 44 4.75 8.04 -1.59
C ALA A 44 3.38 8.52 -1.08
N LEU A 45 2.35 7.77 -1.46
CA LEU A 45 1.00 7.99 -1.00
C LEU A 45 0.92 7.65 0.50
N PRO A 46 -0.01 8.27 1.24
CA PRO A 46 -0.30 7.84 2.61
C PRO A 46 -0.78 6.38 2.65
N ASP A 47 -0.53 5.70 3.76
CA ASP A 47 -0.80 4.26 3.94
C ASP A 47 -2.28 3.85 3.79
N ASN A 48 -3.19 4.80 3.99
CA ASN A 48 -4.62 4.62 3.85
C ASN A 48 -5.16 4.91 2.45
N PHE A 49 -4.31 5.33 1.50
CA PHE A 49 -4.77 5.71 0.16
C PHE A 49 -4.85 4.49 -0.74
N ALA A 50 -6.08 4.12 -1.12
CA ALA A 50 -6.37 3.10 -2.12
C ALA A 50 -6.16 3.60 -3.57
N TYR A 51 -6.34 4.90 -3.77
CA TYR A 51 -6.20 5.58 -5.06
C TYR A 51 -5.30 6.80 -4.90
N CYS A 52 -4.58 7.12 -5.96
CA CYS A 52 -3.74 8.30 -6.05
C CYS A 52 -4.62 9.55 -6.16
N ASP A 53 -4.44 10.49 -5.25
CA ASP A 53 -5.13 11.78 -5.20
C ASP A 53 -4.86 12.68 -6.43
N ARG A 54 -3.71 12.52 -7.08
CA ARG A 54 -3.34 13.33 -8.25
C ARG A 54 -3.91 12.82 -9.57
N CYS A 55 -3.98 11.52 -9.78
CA CYS A 55 -4.32 10.94 -11.09
C CYS A 55 -5.42 9.87 -11.05
N GLY A 56 -5.99 9.58 -9.88
CA GLY A 56 -7.06 8.59 -9.71
C GLY A 56 -6.65 7.14 -9.93
N SER A 57 -5.39 6.86 -10.31
CA SER A 57 -4.90 5.50 -10.49
C SER A 57 -4.80 4.76 -9.16
N LYS A 58 -4.87 3.42 -9.21
CA LYS A 58 -4.76 2.57 -8.01
C LYS A 58 -3.41 2.77 -7.32
N SER A 59 -3.38 2.52 -6.02
CA SER A 59 -2.14 2.48 -5.24
C SER A 59 -1.58 1.05 -5.19
N SER A 60 -0.27 0.93 -4.95
CA SER A 60 0.40 -0.36 -4.81
C SER A 60 -0.17 -1.15 -3.63
N PHE A 61 -0.67 -0.47 -2.60
CA PHE A 61 -1.35 -1.10 -1.47
C PHE A 61 -2.74 -1.62 -1.83
N LEU A 62 -3.49 -0.92 -2.68
CA LEU A 62 -4.77 -1.42 -3.19
C LEU A 62 -4.60 -2.68 -4.02
N VAL A 63 -3.57 -2.73 -4.88
CA VAL A 63 -3.27 -3.91 -5.70
C VAL A 63 -2.78 -5.09 -4.85
N LYS A 64 -2.05 -4.81 -3.76
CA LYS A 64 -1.53 -5.83 -2.84
C LYS A 64 -2.54 -6.29 -1.80
N LYS A 65 -3.51 -5.46 -1.44
CA LYS A 65 -4.71 -5.94 -0.76
C LYS A 65 -5.40 -6.85 -1.76
N TYR A 66 -5.51 -8.13 -1.42
CA TYR A 66 -6.68 -8.91 -1.82
C TYR A 66 -7.91 -8.19 -1.23
N VAL A 67 -8.28 -7.04 -1.81
CA VAL A 67 -9.61 -6.50 -1.59
C VAL A 67 -10.49 -7.59 -2.18
N LYS A 68 -11.24 -8.29 -1.33
CA LYS A 68 -12.40 -9.02 -1.83
C LYS A 68 -13.12 -8.00 -2.71
N GLU A 69 -13.29 -8.33 -3.98
CA GLU A 69 -13.71 -7.43 -5.07
C GLU A 69 -15.00 -6.61 -4.81
N ASN A 70 -15.62 -6.78 -3.63
CA ASN A 70 -16.90 -6.27 -3.19
C ASN A 70 -16.85 -5.05 -2.23
N ASP A 71 -15.67 -4.58 -1.80
CA ASP A 71 -15.56 -3.47 -0.82
C ASP A 71 -15.18 -2.10 -1.43
N LEU A 72 -15.21 -1.95 -2.76
CA LEU A 72 -14.97 -0.66 -3.41
C LEU A 72 -16.31 0.02 -3.78
N PRO A 73 -16.58 1.25 -3.31
CA PRO A 73 -17.77 1.98 -3.73
C PRO A 73 -17.66 2.30 -5.23
N PHE A 74 -18.74 1.98 -5.94
CA PHE A 74 -18.96 2.29 -7.36
C PHE A 74 -18.97 3.80 -7.62
#